data_AF-A0A6J7PFV3-F1
#
_entry.id   AF-A0A6J7PFV3-F1
#
_cell.length_a   1.000
_cell.length_b   1.000
_cell.length_c   1.000
_cell.angle_alpha   90.00
_cell.angle_beta   90.00
_cell.angle_gamma   90.00
#
_symmetry.space_group_name_H-M   'P 1'
#
loop_
_entity.id
_entity.type
_entity.pdbx_description
1 polymer ?
#
loop_
_entity_poly.entity_id
_entity_poly.type
_entity_poly.pdbx_seq_one_letter_code
_entity_poly.pdbx_strand_id
1 'polypeptide(L)' 'MAECINCDACLRHCPPQLGAIFNHGADVVIIPELCSGCDKCLPACPVNCIYPFPEWEAEGVPTEWWEEPGSDNDPY' A
#
# COMPACT_ATOMS: atom_id res chain seq x y z
N MET A 1 6.12 -14.37 4.97
CA MET A 1 6.43 -14.65 3.56
C MET A 1 5.69 -13.57 2.81
N ALA A 2 6.38 -12.58 2.22
CA ALA A 2 5.69 -11.51 1.51
C ALA A 2 4.99 -12.12 0.29
N GLU A 3 3.66 -12.02 0.25
CA GLU A 3 2.85 -12.54 -0.85
C GLU A 3 3.04 -11.70 -2.12
N CYS A 4 3.47 -10.44 -1.98
CA CYS A 4 3.75 -9.54 -3.10
C CYS A 4 4.95 -10.03 -3.94
N ILE A 5 4.79 -9.97 -5.27
CA ILE A 5 5.83 -10.37 -6.25
C ILE A 5 6.39 -9.17 -7.04
N ASN A 6 6.15 -7.95 -6.58
CA ASN A 6 6.63 -6.70 -7.20
C ASN A 6 6.33 -6.60 -8.72
N CYS A 7 5.09 -6.95 -9.12
CA CYS A 7 4.67 -6.95 -10.53
C CYS A 7 4.17 -5.59 -11.06
N ASP A 8 4.05 -4.58 -10.20
CA ASP A 8 3.53 -3.22 -10.47
C ASP A 8 2.10 -3.15 -11.01
N ALA A 9 1.34 -4.24 -11.01
CA ALA A 9 -0.01 -4.27 -11.58
C ALA A 9 -0.97 -3.33 -10.84
N CYS A 10 -0.91 -3.30 -9.51
CA CYS A 10 -1.69 -2.41 -8.67
C CYS A 10 -1.35 -0.93 -8.92
N LEU A 11 -0.06 -0.59 -9.02
CA LEU A 11 0.43 0.76 -9.31
C LEU A 11 -0.12 1.27 -10.65
N ARG A 12 -0.09 0.44 -11.70
CA ARG A 12 -0.59 0.82 -13.04
C ARG A 12 -2.11 0.99 -13.10
N HIS A 13 -2.86 0.34 -12.21
CA HIS A 13 -4.32 0.47 -12.13
C HIS A 13 -4.76 1.57 -11.16
N CYS A 14 -3.88 2.01 -10.26
CA CYS A 14 -4.13 3.15 -9.40
C CYS A 14 -4.12 4.44 -10.23
N PRO A 15 -5.09 5.36 -10.04
CA PRO A 15 -5.07 6.64 -10.72
C PRO A 15 -3.77 7.41 -10.39
N PRO A 16 -2.93 7.74 -11.38
CA PRO A 16 -1.60 8.30 -11.13
C PRO A 16 -1.64 9.66 -10.44
N GLN A 17 -2.75 10.40 -10.57
CA GLN A 17 -2.95 11.68 -9.88
C GLN A 17 -3.10 11.55 -8.36
N LEU A 18 -3.44 10.36 -7.84
CA LEU A 18 -3.53 10.12 -6.41
C LEU A 18 -2.16 9.82 -5.81
N GLY A 19 -1.29 9.13 -6.55
CA GLY A 19 0.03 8.71 -6.04
C GLY A 19 -0.06 7.79 -4.81
N ALA A 20 -1.19 7.10 -4.62
CA ALA A 20 -1.46 6.35 -3.40
C ALA A 20 -0.68 5.04 -3.27
N ILE A 21 -0.12 4.52 -4.36
CA ILE A 21 0.61 3.24 -4.40
C ILE A 21 2.00 3.48 -4.97
N PHE A 22 3.05 3.04 -4.26
CA PHE A 22 4.42 3.10 -4.74
C PHE A 22 5.24 1.91 -4.21
N ASN A 23 6.36 1.64 -4.88
CA ASN A 23 7.27 0.56 -4.50
C ASN A 23 8.25 1.06 -3.43
N HIS A 24 8.45 0.27 -2.38
CA HIS A 24 9.44 0.48 -1.33
C HIS A 24 10.28 -0.79 -1.18
N GLY A 25 11.50 -0.77 -1.72
CA GLY A 25 12.36 -1.96 -1.71
C GLY A 25 11.73 -3.15 -2.46
N ALA A 26 11.51 -4.24 -1.73
CA ALA A 26 10.87 -5.45 -2.25
C ALA A 26 9.33 -5.43 -2.12
N ASP A 27 8.79 -4.46 -1.40
CA ASP A 27 7.38 -4.36 -1.04
C ASP A 27 6.68 -3.20 -1.76
N VAL A 28 5.36 -3.22 -1.70
CA VAL A 28 4.48 -2.17 -2.24
C VAL A 28 3.74 -1.52 -1.08
N VAL A 29 3.84 -0.21 -0.98
CA VAL A 29 3.20 0.58 0.08
C VAL A 29 1.98 1.29 -0.50
N ILE A 30 0.88 1.31 0.27
CA ILE A 30 -0.35 2.02 -0.05
C ILE A 30 -0.57 3.08 1.03
N ILE A 31 -0.62 4.36 0.64
CA ILE A 31 -0.97 5.46 1.56
C ILE A 31 -2.50 5.59 1.59
N PRO A 32 -3.16 5.25 2.71
CA PRO A 32 -4.61 5.29 2.80
C PRO A 32 -5.15 6.73 2.65
N GLU A 33 -4.42 7.74 3.12
CA GLU A 33 -4.80 9.16 3.00
C GLU A 33 -4.90 9.67 1.55
N LEU A 34 -4.18 9.02 0.62
CA LEU A 34 -4.21 9.33 -0.81
C LEU A 34 -5.13 8.38 -1.59
N CYS A 35 -5.60 7.31 -0.96
CA CYS A 35 -6.41 6.29 -1.58
C CYS A 35 -7.87 6.75 -1.70
N SER A 36 -8.46 6.60 -2.90
CA SER A 36 -9.89 6.92 -3.12
C SER A 36 -10.84 5.76 -2.78
N GLY A 37 -10.32 4.59 -2.37
CA GLY A 37 -11.13 3.39 -2.12
C GLY A 37 -11.81 2.83 -3.37
N CYS A 38 -11.24 3.04 -4.57
CA CYS A 38 -11.87 2.66 -5.84
C CYS A 38 -11.77 1.16 -6.20
N ASP A 39 -11.06 0.37 -5.40
CA ASP A 39 -10.90 -1.09 -5.52
C ASP A 39 -10.33 -1.65 -6.83
N LYS A 40 -9.86 -0.79 -7.74
CA LYS A 40 -9.27 -1.21 -9.03
C LYS A 40 -7.99 -2.03 -8.89
N CYS A 41 -7.26 -1.87 -7.78
CA CYS A 41 -6.04 -2.62 -7.50
C CYS A 41 -6.31 -4.08 -7.07
N LEU A 42 -7.48 -4.38 -6.50
CA LEU A 42 -7.83 -5.73 -6.02
C LEU A 42 -7.82 -6.77 -7.15
N PRO A 43 -8.59 -6.63 -8.25
CA PRO A 43 -8.58 -7.61 -9.34
C PRO A 43 -7.29 -7.55 -10.18
N ALA A 44 -6.48 -6.49 -10.03
CA ALA A 44 -5.22 -6.34 -10.76
C ALA A 44 -4.09 -7.16 -10.14
N CYS A 45 -4.17 -7.50 -8.85
CA CYS A 45 -3.13 -8.25 -8.16
C CYS A 45 -3.19 -9.75 -8.54
N PRO A 46 -2.18 -10.31 -9.24
CA PRO A 46 -2.21 -11.70 -9.71
C PRO A 46 -2.11 -12.73 -8.57
N VAL A 47 -1.65 -12.29 -7.39
CA VAL A 47 -1.46 -13.10 -6.19
C VAL A 47 -2.46 -12.76 -5.09
N ASN A 48 -3.41 -11.85 -5.35
CA ASN A 48 -4.46 -11.43 -4.42
C ASN A 48 -3.97 -10.96 -3.04
N CYS A 49 -2.78 -10.35 -2.97
CA CYS A 49 -2.18 -9.89 -1.70
C CYS A 49 -2.60 -8.49 -1.26
N ILE A 50 -3.66 -7.92 -1.84
CA ILE A 50 -4.20 -6.59 -1.48
C ILE A 50 -5.60 -6.80 -0.92
N TYR A 51 -5.89 -6.18 0.21
CA TYR A 51 -7.15 -6.35 0.93
C TYR A 51 -7.79 -4.99 1.26
N PRO A 52 -9.13 -4.88 1.25
CA PRO A 52 -9.81 -3.72 1.78
C PRO A 52 -9.47 -3.54 3.26
N PHE A 53 -9.16 -2.31 3.67
CA PHE A 53 -8.90 -1.96 5.05
C PHE A 53 -9.88 -0.88 5.52
N PRO A 54 -11.17 -1.21 5.75
CA PRO A 54 -12.22 -0.23 6.02
C PRO A 54 -12.05 0.50 7.36
N GLU A 55 -11.28 -0.07 8.29
CA GLU A 55 -11.05 0.47 9.62
C GLU A 55 -10.03 1.63 9.65
N TRP A 56 -9.33 1.88 8.53
CA TRP A 56 -8.28 2.90 8.44
C TRP A 56 -8.77 4.31 8.82
N GLU A 57 -10.02 4.65 8.49
CA GLU A 57 -10.60 5.96 8.82
C GLU A 57 -10.84 6.14 10.32
N ALA A 58 -11.05 5.02 11.05
CA ALA A 58 -11.34 5.04 12.48
C ALA A 58 -10.07 4.96 13.33
N GLU A 59 -9.09 4.16 12.91
CA GLU A 59 -7.86 3.91 13.67
C GLU A 59 -6.68 4.78 13.20
N GLY A 60 -6.75 5.32 11.98
CA GLY A 60 -5.65 6.04 11.35
C GLY A 60 -4.50 5.13 10.98
N VAL A 61 -3.37 5.74 10.61
CA VAL A 61 -2.09 5.04 10.44
C VAL A 61 -1.33 5.04 11.77
N PRO A 62 -0.78 3.90 12.22
CA PRO A 62 0.01 3.84 13.45
C PRO A 62 1.14 4.87 13.45
N THR A 63 1.28 5.63 14.54
CA THR A 63 2.30 6.68 14.66
C THR A 63 3.72 6.13 14.48
N GLU A 64 3.95 4.90 14.91
CA GLU A 64 5.21 4.15 14.78
C GLU A 64 5.74 4.06 13.35
N TRP A 65 4.85 4.08 12.34
CA TRP A 65 5.25 4.08 10.92
C TRP A 65 5.93 5.38 10.48
N TRP A 66 5.88 6.42 11.33
CA TRP A 66 6.44 7.74 11.05
C TRP A 66 7.63 8.09 11.95
N GLU A 67 7.99 7.22 12.90
CA GLU A 67 9.04 7.53 13.88
C GLU A 67 10.46 7.43 13.29
N GLU A 68 10.73 6.44 12.44
CA GLU A 68 12.08 6.18 11.90
C GLU A 68 12.09 5.71 10.43
N PRO A 69 11.62 6.53 9.46
CA PRO A 69 11.51 6.11 8.07
C PRO A 69 12.88 5.74 7.47
N GLY A 70 13.00 4.51 6.99
CA GLY A 70 14.20 3.95 6.35
C GLY A 70 15.31 3.50 7.33
N SER A 71 14.99 3.31 8.61
CA SER A 71 15.91 2.71 9.59
C SER A 71 15.82 1.18 9.60
N ASP A 72 16.77 0.50 10.25
CA ASP A 72 16.71 -0.97 10.45
C ASP A 72 15.49 -1.41 11.31
N ASN A 73 14.84 -0.47 11.99
CA ASN A 73 13.63 -0.69 12.79
C ASN A 73 12.36 -0.16 12.12
N ASP A 74 12.45 0.32 10.87
CA ASP A 74 11.25 0.69 10.11
C ASP A 74 10.36 -0.57 9.98
N PRO A 75 9.08 -0.51 10.40
CA PRO A 75 8.16 -1.61 10.19
C PRO A 75 7.93 -1.95 8.70
N TYR A 76 8.46 -1.12 7.78
CA TYR A 76 8.48 -1.32 6.34
C TYR A 76 9.89 -1.38 5.72
#